data_AF-A0A5R2N0F9-F1
#
_entry.id   AF-A0A5R2N0F9-F1
#
_cell.length_a   1.000
_cell.length_b   1.000
_cell.length_c   1.000
_cell.angle_alpha   90.00
_cell.angle_beta   90.00
_cell.angle_gamma   90.00
#
_symmetry.space_group_name_H-M   'P 1'
#
loop_
_entity.id
_entity.type
_entity.pdbx_description
1 polymer ?
#
loop_
_entity_poly.entity_id
_entity_poly.type
_entity_poly.pdbx_seq_one_letter_code
_entity_poly.pdbx_strand_id
1 'polypeptide(L)'
;MTVAWTPHRFTGGLLALDTANTVVLRGDAERTFDRFDDPVEIGRFADAASGFRAAELGDRRLAVSSPVAIAPIVLSIRETTDRLFRGAVSKGAVSTADLPEFLRACA
;
A
#
# COMPACT_ATOMS: atom_id res chain seq x y z
N MET A 1 7.79 10.66 11.52
CA MET A 1 9.00 10.98 10.72
C MET A 1 8.49 11.39 9.34
N THR A 2 8.85 12.56 8.80
CA THR A 2 8.29 12.99 7.51
C THR A 2 8.84 12.17 6.36
N VAL A 3 7.97 11.52 5.59
CA VAL A 3 8.37 10.69 4.44
C VAL A 3 8.41 11.54 3.17
N ALA A 4 9.50 11.43 2.40
CA ALA A 4 9.53 11.96 1.04
C ALA A 4 8.87 10.97 0.07
N TRP A 5 7.68 11.32 -0.42
CA TRP A 5 6.97 10.54 -1.44
C TRP A 5 7.46 10.91 -2.85
N THR A 6 8.42 10.14 -3.35
CA THR A 6 9.04 10.33 -4.68
C THR A 6 8.55 9.27 -5.67
N PRO A 7 8.70 9.48 -7.00
CA PRO A 7 8.30 8.49 -8.00
C PRO A 7 8.87 7.09 -7.75
N HIS A 8 10.11 7.01 -7.25
CA HIS A 8 10.77 5.74 -6.92
C HIS A 8 9.99 4.88 -5.92
N ARG A 9 9.19 5.50 -5.02
CA ARG A 9 8.37 4.78 -4.03
C ARG A 9 7.05 4.24 -4.59
N PHE A 10 6.70 4.61 -5.82
CA PHE A 10 5.51 4.16 -6.57
C PHE A 10 5.89 3.22 -7.73
N THR A 11 7.01 2.51 -7.57
CA THR A 11 7.53 1.56 -8.55
C THR A 11 6.91 0.17 -8.42
N GLY A 12 5.95 -0.03 -7.50
CA GLY A 12 5.23 -1.29 -7.34
C GLY A 12 4.37 -1.65 -8.55
N GLY A 13 4.09 -0.70 -9.44
CA GLY A 13 3.40 -0.96 -10.71
C GLY A 13 1.88 -0.99 -10.61
N LEU A 14 1.32 -1.10 -9.41
CA LEU A 14 -0.09 -0.97 -9.05
C LEU A 14 -0.21 -0.25 -7.70
N LEU A 15 -1.24 0.57 -7.51
CA LEU A 15 -1.43 1.32 -6.27
C LEU A 15 -1.47 0.40 -5.03
N ALA A 16 -2.10 -0.77 -5.15
CA ALA A 16 -2.11 -1.78 -4.10
C ALA A 16 -0.67 -2.24 -3.73
N LEU A 17 0.19 -2.48 -4.72
CA LEU A 17 1.59 -2.84 -4.50
C LEU A 17 2.40 -1.69 -3.91
N ASP A 18 2.08 -0.45 -4.29
CA ASP A 18 2.69 0.74 -3.67
C ASP A 18 2.32 0.87 -2.18
N THR A 19 1.11 0.46 -1.79
CA THR A 19 0.76 0.39 -0.35
C THR A 19 1.58 -0.68 0.37
N ALA A 20 1.80 -1.86 -0.22
CA ALA A 20 2.63 -2.93 0.34
C ALA A 20 4.08 -2.47 0.57
N ASN A 21 4.60 -1.62 -0.34
CA ASN A 21 5.93 -1.03 -0.26
C ASN A 21 6.09 -0.01 0.87
N THR A 22 5.03 0.38 1.58
CA THR A 22 5.13 1.37 2.67
C THR A 22 5.85 0.84 3.90
N VAL A 23 5.86 -0.49 4.12
CA VAL A 23 6.69 -1.15 5.15
C VAL A 23 8.07 -1.45 4.57
N VAL A 24 9.07 -0.74 5.06
CA VAL A 24 10.49 -0.91 4.69
C VAL A 24 11.08 -2.06 5.47
N LEU A 25 11.90 -2.90 4.81
CA LEU A 25 12.61 -4.01 5.45
C LEU A 25 11.67 -4.92 6.29
N ARG A 26 10.46 -5.18 5.78
CA ARG A 26 9.40 -5.96 6.45
C ARG A 26 9.86 -7.29 7.07
N GLY A 27 10.88 -7.94 6.51
CA GLY A 27 11.44 -9.21 7.00
C GLY A 27 12.53 -9.10 8.07
N ASP A 28 12.90 -7.90 8.49
CA ASP A 28 13.98 -7.61 9.44
C ASP A 28 13.42 -6.82 10.62
N ALA A 29 13.16 -7.48 11.75
CA ALA A 29 12.45 -6.89 12.89
C ALA A 29 13.19 -5.69 13.53
N GLU A 30 14.53 -5.66 13.44
CA GLU A 30 15.35 -4.59 14.03
C GLU A 30 15.44 -3.36 13.12
N ARG A 31 15.22 -3.55 11.81
CA ARG A 31 15.40 -2.51 10.79
C ARG A 31 14.12 -2.15 10.05
N THR A 32 13.02 -2.83 10.36
CA THR A 32 11.72 -2.56 9.78
C THR A 32 11.23 -1.17 10.14
N PHE A 33 10.56 -0.52 9.20
CA PHE A 33 9.95 0.78 9.43
C PHE A 33 8.64 0.89 8.65
N ASP A 34 7.57 1.22 9.35
CA ASP A 34 6.25 1.45 8.75
C ASP A 34 6.02 2.94 8.52
N ARG A 35 5.88 3.33 7.25
CA ARG A 35 5.60 4.72 6.87
C ARG A 35 4.19 5.17 7.26
N PHE A 36 3.25 4.26 7.44
CA PHE A 36 1.88 4.55 7.89
C PHE A 36 1.69 4.42 9.41
N ASP A 37 2.77 4.17 10.16
CA ASP A 37 2.75 4.29 11.62
C ASP A 37 2.36 5.70 12.07
N ASP A 38 2.68 6.70 11.26
CA ASP A 38 2.08 8.04 11.32
C ASP A 38 0.90 8.12 10.33
N PRO A 39 -0.36 8.17 10.80
CA PRO A 39 -1.52 8.22 9.91
C PRO A 39 -1.51 9.40 8.95
N VAL A 40 -0.86 10.53 9.28
CA VAL A 40 -0.76 11.70 8.38
C VAL A 40 -0.11 11.33 7.05
N GLU A 41 0.80 10.36 7.06
CA GLU A 41 1.47 9.88 5.85
C GLU A 41 0.53 9.16 4.89
N ILE A 42 -0.62 8.67 5.34
CA ILE A 42 -1.65 8.10 4.45
C ILE A 42 -2.23 9.20 3.54
N GLY A 43 -2.48 10.40 4.08
CA GLY A 43 -2.93 11.54 3.29
C GLY A 43 -1.86 11.99 2.29
N ARG A 44 -0.61 12.11 2.73
CA ARG A 44 0.52 12.49 1.86
C ARG A 44 0.78 11.46 0.77
N PHE A 45 0.66 10.17 1.09
CA PHE A 45 0.71 9.09 0.12
C PHE A 45 -0.41 9.20 -0.90
N ALA A 46 -1.64 9.45 -0.48
CA ALA A 46 -2.79 9.61 -1.38
C ALA A 46 -2.61 10.80 -2.34
N ASP A 47 -2.08 11.91 -1.85
CA ASP A 47 -1.74 13.07 -2.69
C ASP A 47 -0.66 12.76 -3.73
N ALA A 48 0.40 12.06 -3.32
CA ALA A 48 1.48 11.65 -4.22
C ALA A 48 1.00 10.61 -5.24
N ALA A 49 0.22 9.61 -4.80
CA ALA A 49 -0.39 8.59 -5.64
C ALA A 49 -1.29 9.20 -6.72
N SER A 50 -2.04 10.26 -6.39
CA SER A 50 -2.87 10.98 -7.36
C SER A 50 -2.08 11.52 -8.55
N GLY A 51 -0.78 11.82 -8.37
CA GLY A 51 0.12 12.20 -9.45
C GLY A 51 0.79 10.98 -10.10
N PHE A 52 1.50 10.17 -9.30
CA PHE A 52 2.34 9.09 -9.82
C PHE A 52 1.56 7.89 -10.36
N ARG A 53 0.29 7.74 -10.00
CA ARG A 53 -0.65 6.69 -10.46
C ARG A 53 -1.83 7.26 -11.23
N ALA A 54 -1.73 8.49 -11.76
CA ALA A 54 -2.82 9.15 -12.48
C ALA A 54 -3.44 8.29 -13.60
N ALA A 55 -2.61 7.57 -14.36
CA ALA A 55 -3.08 6.68 -15.42
C ALA A 55 -3.96 5.53 -14.91
N GLU A 56 -3.59 4.90 -13.78
CA GLU A 56 -4.41 3.87 -13.13
C GLU A 56 -5.72 4.46 -12.57
N LEU A 57 -5.64 5.67 -12.04
CA LEU A 57 -6.78 6.36 -11.44
C LEU A 57 -7.71 6.99 -12.48
N GLY A 58 -7.33 7.06 -13.76
CA GLY A 58 -8.07 7.80 -14.79
C GLY A 58 -8.13 9.30 -14.47
N ASP A 59 -6.99 9.88 -14.09
CA ASP A 59 -6.79 11.28 -13.69
C ASP A 59 -7.59 11.74 -12.46
N ARG A 60 -8.29 10.82 -11.79
CA ARG A 60 -8.95 11.07 -10.50
C ARG A 60 -7.90 11.26 -9.41
N ARG A 61 -8.22 12.15 -8.47
CA ARG A 61 -7.42 12.34 -7.24
C ARG A 61 -8.01 11.51 -6.10
N LEU A 62 -7.15 10.91 -5.30
CA LEU A 62 -7.52 10.31 -4.04
C LEU A 62 -7.75 11.43 -3.01
N ALA A 63 -8.86 11.35 -2.27
CA ALA A 63 -9.19 12.31 -1.23
C ALA A 63 -9.23 11.61 0.14
N VAL A 64 -8.38 12.06 1.07
CA VAL A 64 -8.34 11.54 2.44
C VAL A 64 -8.87 12.62 3.37
N SER A 65 -10.13 12.49 3.78
CA SER A 65 -10.77 13.47 4.70
C SER A 65 -10.29 13.33 6.13
N SER A 66 -9.97 12.10 6.56
CA SER A 66 -9.41 11.81 7.88
C SER A 66 -8.41 10.66 7.76
N PRO A 67 -7.10 10.94 7.87
CA PRO A 67 -6.08 9.90 7.74
C PRO A 67 -6.20 8.81 8.82
N VAL A 68 -6.59 9.20 10.04
CA VAL A 68 -6.83 8.26 11.15
C VAL A 68 -8.03 7.36 10.86
N ALA A 69 -9.13 7.91 10.34
CA ALA A 69 -10.34 7.13 10.10
C ALA A 69 -10.19 6.14 8.94
N ILE A 70 -9.44 6.51 7.88
CA ILE A 70 -9.22 5.64 6.73
C ILE A 70 -8.10 4.61 6.95
N ALA A 71 -7.25 4.82 7.97
CA ALA A 71 -6.08 3.98 8.20
C ALA A 71 -6.38 2.47 8.22
N PRO A 72 -7.41 1.96 8.95
CA PRO A 72 -7.68 0.52 8.97
C PRO A 72 -7.95 -0.06 7.58
N ILE A 73 -8.60 0.70 6.68
CA ILE A 73 -8.90 0.27 5.32
C ILE A 73 -7.63 0.21 4.47
N VAL A 74 -6.82 1.27 4.51
CA VAL A 74 -5.55 1.33 3.74
C VAL A 74 -4.58 0.25 4.22
N LEU A 75 -4.50 0.02 5.53
CA LEU A 75 -3.70 -1.05 6.11
C LEU A 75 -4.23 -2.44 5.72
N SER A 76 -5.55 -2.63 5.63
CA SER A 76 -6.12 -3.89 5.14
C SER A 76 -5.72 -4.18 3.69
N ILE A 77 -5.79 -3.19 2.78
CA ILE A 77 -5.31 -3.32 1.41
C ILE A 77 -3.83 -3.69 1.40
N ARG A 78 -3.02 -2.99 2.19
CA ARG A 78 -1.58 -3.24 2.30
C ARG A 78 -1.26 -4.68 2.70
N GLU A 79 -1.85 -5.14 3.80
CA GLU A 79 -1.51 -6.44 4.38
C GLU A 79 -2.07 -7.60 3.56
N THR A 80 -3.24 -7.45 2.94
CA THR A 80 -3.78 -8.46 2.02
C THR A 80 -2.99 -8.52 0.72
N THR A 81 -2.53 -7.38 0.20
CA THR A 81 -1.62 -7.32 -0.95
C THR A 81 -0.29 -8.02 -0.64
N ASP A 82 0.37 -7.68 0.48
CA ASP A 82 1.64 -8.32 0.86
C ASP A 82 1.45 -9.83 1.01
N ARG A 83 0.42 -10.28 1.73
CA ARG A 83 0.15 -11.71 1.93
C ARG A 83 -0.03 -12.46 0.60
N LEU A 84 -0.84 -11.91 -0.32
CA LEU A 84 -1.11 -12.54 -1.61
C LEU A 84 0.16 -12.68 -2.44
N PHE A 85 0.90 -11.58 -2.63
CA PHE A 85 2.04 -11.56 -3.55
C PHE A 85 3.33 -12.13 -2.94
N ARG A 86 3.63 -11.84 -1.67
CA ARG A 86 4.78 -12.46 -0.97
C ARG A 86 4.57 -13.96 -0.81
N GLY A 87 3.35 -14.37 -0.46
CA GLY A 87 2.97 -15.78 -0.41
C GLY A 87 3.14 -16.46 -1.77
N ALA A 88 2.75 -15.80 -2.85
CA ALA A 88 2.93 -16.31 -4.20
C ALA A 88 4.41 -16.52 -4.57
N VAL A 89 5.28 -15.55 -4.24
CA VAL A 89 6.73 -15.67 -4.46
C VAL A 89 7.31 -16.85 -3.67
N SER A 90 6.95 -17.00 -2.40
CA SER A 90 7.45 -18.09 -1.56
C SER A 90 6.93 -19.48 -1.97
N LYS A 91 5.69 -19.58 -2.46
CA LYS A 91 5.05 -20.85 -2.84
C LYS A 91 5.20 -21.20 -4.32
N GLY A 92 5.67 -20.27 -5.14
CA GLY A 92 5.78 -20.40 -6.59
C GLY A 92 4.45 -20.28 -7.35
N ALA A 93 3.34 -19.97 -6.67
CA ALA A 93 2.02 -19.79 -7.26
C ALA A 93 1.12 -18.92 -6.39
N VAL A 94 0.22 -18.16 -7.02
CA VAL A 94 -0.79 -17.37 -6.30
C VAL A 94 -1.78 -18.31 -5.60
N SER A 95 -1.92 -18.14 -4.30
CA SER A 95 -2.88 -18.86 -3.47
C SER A 95 -4.28 -18.28 -3.67
N THR A 96 -5.17 -19.04 -4.30
CA THR A 96 -6.56 -18.62 -4.52
C THR A 96 -7.34 -18.44 -3.21
N ALA A 97 -6.87 -19.03 -2.11
CA ALA A 97 -7.46 -18.85 -0.77
C ALA A 97 -7.26 -17.42 -0.23
N ASP A 98 -6.20 -16.72 -0.64
CA ASP A 98 -5.90 -15.36 -0.18
C ASP A 98 -6.62 -14.28 -1.03
N LEU A 99 -7.10 -14.65 -2.23
CA LEU A 99 -7.73 -13.74 -3.18
C LEU A 99 -9.02 -13.09 -2.66
N PRO A 100 -9.96 -13.81 -1.99
CA PRO A 100 -11.20 -13.19 -1.50
C PRO A 100 -10.99 -12.11 -0.43
N GLU A 101 -9.93 -12.21 0.38
CA GLU A 101 -9.62 -11.17 1.38
C GLU A 101 -9.05 -9.93 0.71
N PHE A 102 -8.11 -10.11 -0.24
CA PHE A 102 -7.58 -9.02 -1.04
C PHE A 102 -8.67 -8.27 -1.81
N LEU A 103 -9.56 -9.00 -2.52
CA LEU A 103 -10.63 -8.36 -3.29
C LEU A 103 -11.62 -7.61 -2.39
N ARG A 104 -11.92 -8.12 -1.18
CA ARG A 104 -12.77 -7.42 -0.21
C ARG A 104 -12.11 -6.17 0.35
N ALA A 105 -10.79 -6.18 0.53
CA ALA A 105 -10.07 -4.99 0.97
C ALA A 105 -10.08 -3.88 -0.10
N CYS A 106 -10.13 -4.25 -1.39
CA CYS A 106 -10.14 -3.30 -2.51
C CYS A 106 -11.54 -2.82 -2.94
N ALA A 107 -12.62 -3.41 -2.42
CA ALA A 107 -14.01 -3.09 -2.80
C ALA A 107 -14.56 -1.88 -2.03
#